data_AF-A0A3N5ESW8-F1
#
_entry.id   AF-A0A3N5ESW8-F1
#
_cell.length_a   1.000
_cell.length_b   1.000
_cell.length_c   1.000
_cell.angle_alpha   90.00
_cell.angle_beta   90.00
_cell.angle_gamma   90.00
#
_symmetry.space_group_name_H-M   'P 1'
#
loop_
_entity.id
_entity.type
_entity.pdbx_description
1 polymer ?
#
loop_
_entity_poly.entity_id
_entity_poly.type
_entity_poly.pdbx_seq_one_letter_code
_entity_poly.pdbx_strand_id
1 'polypeptide(L)'
;MASQKNVPPPWHRQLHCVCVQYRPGVAVDPQGRLPHDPMAGAGTIEASPTEILDGLCHCPRHRERKGMIRMIGAWTRRLLRPVLGGPDASLQRMIFRAYRRALPISLEQGLENPVLPPGYARRLPERVVELLLARLSYAPGKKVLDVGHAYIMECHRKLLASLPEPRHLTGVDIAEPTYDTRPLYERSLKSDITGTKLPDNSFDLIWCVSTLEHLGMDNSGYTASFATGSHMAAQAIREMVRLAGPGGHVLISVPFGKFEDHGWFINLDWERWQSLL
;
A
#
# COMPACT_ATOMS: atom_id res chain seq x y z
N MET A 1 26.42 5.55 -34.61
CA MET A 1 26.69 5.31 -33.18
C MET A 1 25.46 4.64 -32.59
N ALA A 2 25.62 3.41 -32.12
CA ALA A 2 24.51 2.55 -31.70
C ALA A 2 23.83 3.08 -30.43
N SER A 3 22.50 3.11 -30.45
CA SER A 3 21.63 3.33 -29.29
C SER A 3 21.97 2.32 -28.20
N GLN A 4 22.47 2.81 -27.07
CA GLN A 4 22.56 2.04 -25.83
C GLN A 4 21.14 1.64 -25.43
N LYS A 5 20.84 0.35 -25.53
CA LYS A 5 19.65 -0.23 -24.91
C LYS A 5 19.81 -0.08 -23.40
N ASN A 6 18.89 0.66 -22.76
CA ASN A 6 18.77 0.74 -21.31
C ASN A 6 18.59 -0.67 -20.75
N VAL A 7 19.66 -1.26 -20.23
CA VAL A 7 19.56 -2.47 -19.40
C VAL A 7 19.14 -2.00 -18.02
N PRO A 8 17.96 -2.40 -17.52
CA PRO A 8 17.54 -2.03 -16.17
C PRO A 8 18.54 -2.58 -15.15
N PRO A 9 18.86 -1.83 -14.10
CA PRO A 9 19.84 -2.25 -13.10
C PRO A 9 19.44 -3.59 -12.45
N PRO A 10 20.40 -4.41 -12.00
CA PRO A 10 20.18 -5.81 -11.64
C PRO A 10 19.16 -6.07 -10.52
N TRP A 11 18.81 -5.05 -9.73
CA TRP A 11 17.83 -5.15 -8.65
C TRP A 11 16.36 -5.10 -9.13
N HIS A 12 16.09 -4.77 -10.40
CA HIS A 12 14.71 -4.67 -10.92
C HIS A 12 13.91 -5.98 -10.83
N ARG A 13 14.59 -7.14 -10.72
CA ARG A 13 13.96 -8.46 -10.53
C ARG A 13 13.55 -8.77 -9.08
N GLN A 14 13.96 -7.94 -8.11
CA GLN A 14 13.64 -8.11 -6.69
C GLN A 14 12.43 -7.29 -6.25
N LEU A 15 11.93 -6.39 -7.11
CA LEU A 15 10.78 -5.53 -6.82
C LEU A 15 9.51 -6.09 -7.47
N HIS A 16 8.56 -6.54 -6.66
CA HIS A 16 7.18 -6.74 -7.09
C HIS A 16 6.39 -5.49 -6.70
N CYS A 17 6.20 -4.57 -7.64
CA CYS A 17 5.36 -3.41 -7.41
C CYS A 17 3.92 -3.70 -7.83
N VAL A 18 2.98 -3.41 -6.93
CA VAL A 18 1.57 -3.35 -7.28
C VAL A 18 1.09 -1.91 -7.12
N CYS A 19 0.84 -1.28 -8.26
CA CYS A 19 0.17 0.01 -8.32
C CYS A 19 -1.33 -0.19 -8.20
N VAL A 20 -1.97 0.37 -7.17
CA VAL A 20 -3.43 0.30 -7.02
C VAL A 20 -4.04 1.64 -7.38
N GLN A 21 -4.95 1.63 -8.37
CA GLN A 21 -5.56 2.86 -8.84
C GLN A 21 -6.62 3.37 -7.87
N TYR A 22 -6.41 4.56 -7.31
CA TYR A 22 -7.42 5.23 -6.51
C TYR A 22 -8.57 5.70 -7.40
N ARG A 23 -9.80 5.24 -7.10
CA ARG A 23 -11.03 5.81 -7.67
C ARG A 23 -11.88 6.33 -6.50
N PRO A 24 -11.99 7.66 -6.29
CA PRO A 24 -12.86 8.18 -5.25
C PRO A 24 -14.28 7.67 -5.51
N GLY A 25 -14.86 7.03 -4.49
CA GLY A 25 -16.16 6.37 -4.60
C GLY A 25 -17.25 7.33 -5.04
N VAL A 26 -18.10 6.89 -5.98
CA VAL A 26 -19.38 7.53 -6.29
C VAL A 26 -20.14 7.69 -4.97
N ALA A 27 -20.57 8.92 -4.66
CA ALA A 27 -21.34 9.21 -3.47
C ALA A 27 -22.55 8.26 -3.38
N VAL A 28 -22.57 7.45 -2.33
CA VAL A 28 -23.75 6.66 -1.97
C VAL A 28 -24.73 7.63 -1.31
N ASP A 29 -26.00 7.62 -1.72
CA ASP A 29 -27.00 8.48 -1.09
C ASP A 29 -27.13 8.18 0.42
N PRO A 30 -27.70 9.11 1.23
CA PRO A 30 -27.87 8.91 2.66
C PRO A 30 -28.74 7.71 3.05
N GLN A 31 -29.42 7.07 2.10
CA GLN A 31 -30.31 5.92 2.29
C GLN A 31 -29.71 4.60 1.77
N GLY A 32 -28.47 4.59 1.29
CA GLY A 32 -27.79 3.39 0.80
C GLY A 32 -28.37 2.83 -0.51
N ARG A 33 -29.13 3.61 -1.28
CA ARG A 33 -29.67 3.17 -2.57
C ARG A 33 -28.76 3.58 -3.73
N LEU A 34 -28.71 2.73 -4.74
CA LEU A 34 -28.01 2.99 -5.99
C LEU A 34 -28.95 3.69 -6.96
N PRO A 35 -28.46 4.61 -7.82
CA PRO A 35 -29.16 4.92 -9.05
C PRO A 35 -29.23 3.64 -9.89
N HIS A 36 -30.44 3.27 -10.31
CA HIS A 36 -30.66 2.21 -11.28
C HIS A 36 -29.95 2.57 -12.59
N ASP A 37 -29.04 1.71 -13.04
CA ASP A 37 -28.55 1.76 -14.43
C ASP A 37 -28.96 0.45 -15.14
N PRO A 38 -29.83 0.51 -16.15
CA PRO A 38 -30.30 -0.66 -16.88
C PRO A 38 -29.44 -0.86 -18.13
N MET A 39 -28.28 -1.49 -18.02
CA MET A 39 -27.62 -2.15 -19.16
C MET A 39 -26.70 -3.28 -18.67
N ALA A 40 -27.24 -4.49 -18.69
CA ALA A 40 -26.45 -5.71 -18.61
C ALA A 40 -25.90 -6.05 -20.00
N GLY A 41 -24.57 -6.03 -20.14
CA GLY A 41 -23.85 -6.59 -21.28
C GLY A 41 -22.68 -7.41 -20.75
N ALA A 42 -22.71 -8.72 -20.99
CA ALA A 42 -21.65 -9.64 -20.58
C ALA A 42 -20.36 -9.36 -21.35
N GLY A 43 -19.27 -9.15 -20.63
CA GLY A 43 -17.92 -9.06 -21.17
C GLY A 43 -16.91 -9.52 -20.11
N THR A 44 -16.22 -10.61 -20.38
CA THR A 44 -15.06 -11.09 -19.62
C THR A 44 -13.93 -10.07 -19.76
N ILE A 45 -13.42 -9.56 -18.63
CA ILE A 45 -12.21 -8.73 -18.61
C ILE A 45 -11.05 -9.66 -18.31
N GLU A 46 -10.27 -9.98 -19.34
CA GLU A 46 -8.93 -10.56 -19.20
C GLU A 46 -7.99 -9.45 -18.71
N ALA A 47 -7.28 -9.70 -17.61
CA ALA A 47 -6.16 -8.88 -17.21
C ALA A 47 -4.89 -9.44 -17.90
N SER A 48 -4.47 -8.80 -18.99
CA SER A 48 -3.15 -9.03 -19.57
C SER A 48 -2.14 -8.06 -18.95
N PRO A 49 -0.91 -8.50 -18.62
CA PRO A 49 0.18 -7.58 -18.34
C PRO A 49 0.64 -6.94 -19.65
N THR A 50 0.83 -5.62 -19.63
CA THR A 50 1.37 -4.78 -20.73
C THR A 50 0.60 -4.77 -22.05
N GLU A 51 -0.19 -3.71 -22.31
CA GLU A 51 0.00 -2.75 -23.43
C GLU A 51 -1.19 -1.77 -23.64
N ILE A 52 -0.81 -0.47 -23.77
CA ILE A 52 -1.32 0.59 -24.66
C ILE A 52 -2.77 1.15 -24.45
N LEU A 53 -2.86 2.46 -24.16
CA LEU A 53 -3.33 3.45 -25.16
C LEU A 53 -3.07 4.92 -24.76
N ASP A 54 -2.42 5.61 -25.69
CA ASP A 54 -2.35 7.05 -25.87
C ASP A 54 -3.74 7.71 -25.88
N GLY A 55 -3.82 8.90 -25.28
CA GLY A 55 -5.02 9.72 -25.27
C GLY A 55 -4.69 11.16 -24.88
N LEU A 56 -4.14 11.91 -25.84
CA LEU A 56 -3.92 13.35 -25.76
C LEU A 56 -5.21 14.08 -25.35
N CYS A 57 -5.16 14.82 -24.24
CA CYS A 57 -6.07 15.95 -24.00
C CYS A 57 -5.28 17.17 -23.54
N HIS A 58 -5.19 18.14 -24.45
CA HIS A 58 -4.83 19.52 -24.19
C HIS A 58 -5.93 20.24 -23.39
N CYS A 59 -5.52 21.18 -22.52
CA CYS A 59 -6.08 22.54 -22.26
C CYS A 59 -6.07 22.90 -20.74
N PRO A 60 -6.12 24.18 -20.33
CA PRO A 60 -4.97 25.06 -20.14
C PRO A 60 -4.78 25.49 -18.66
N ARG A 61 -3.64 26.12 -18.38
CA ARG A 61 -3.27 26.77 -17.11
C ARG A 61 -4.36 27.75 -16.64
N HIS A 62 -4.68 27.77 -15.34
CA HIS A 62 -4.76 29.03 -14.58
C HIS A 62 -4.85 28.89 -13.05
N ARG A 63 -3.94 29.62 -12.40
CA ARG A 63 -4.06 30.49 -11.19
C ARG A 63 -4.33 29.91 -9.80
N GLU A 64 -3.30 30.10 -8.97
CA GLU A 64 -3.27 30.41 -7.54
C GLU A 64 -4.55 31.06 -6.98
N ARG A 65 -5.01 30.56 -5.82
CA ARG A 65 -5.47 31.40 -4.71
C ARG A 65 -5.08 30.78 -3.36
N LYS A 66 -4.33 31.56 -2.59
CA LYS A 66 -4.13 31.42 -1.14
C LYS A 66 -5.47 31.54 -0.41
N GLY A 67 -5.68 30.72 0.62
CA GLY A 67 -6.84 30.78 1.51
C GLY A 67 -6.56 30.06 2.82
N MET A 68 -6.09 30.82 3.80
CA MET A 68 -5.65 30.42 5.13
C MET A 68 -6.85 30.28 6.09
N ILE A 69 -6.87 29.19 6.88
CA ILE A 69 -7.59 28.97 8.15
C ILE A 69 -9.14 28.86 8.12
N ARG A 70 -9.59 27.61 8.22
CA ARG A 70 -10.67 27.19 9.15
C ARG A 70 -10.33 25.81 9.72
N MET A 71 -9.40 25.85 10.68
CA MET A 71 -8.99 24.77 11.58
C MET A 71 -10.07 24.52 12.66
N ILE A 72 -10.05 23.33 13.27
CA ILE A 72 -10.69 22.92 14.57
C ILE A 72 -11.96 22.01 14.50
N GLY A 73 -12.63 21.81 13.36
CA GLY A 73 -13.89 21.01 13.34
C GLY A 73 -13.77 19.49 13.08
N ALA A 74 -12.70 19.04 12.41
CA ALA A 74 -12.58 17.67 11.90
C ALA A 74 -11.63 16.77 12.72
N TRP A 75 -10.80 17.36 13.58
CA TRP A 75 -9.74 16.67 14.30
C TRP A 75 -10.22 15.94 15.58
N THR A 76 -11.21 16.48 16.29
CA THR A 76 -11.67 15.94 17.59
C THR A 76 -12.57 14.72 17.50
N ARG A 77 -13.15 14.39 16.33
CA ARG A 77 -14.04 13.22 16.18
C ARG A 77 -13.35 11.91 15.79
N ARG A 78 -12.05 11.95 15.45
CA ARG A 78 -11.30 10.76 15.00
C ARG A 78 -10.35 10.19 16.05
N LEU A 79 -10.04 10.95 17.12
CA LEU A 79 -9.07 10.59 18.16
C LEU A 79 -9.66 9.86 19.39
N LEU A 80 -10.98 9.70 19.51
CA LEU A 80 -11.64 9.04 20.66
C LEU A 80 -12.31 7.69 20.34
N ARG A 81 -11.89 7.02 19.26
CA ARG A 81 -12.52 5.78 18.78
C ARG A 81 -11.90 4.41 19.15
N PRO A 82 -10.88 4.23 20.01
CA PRO A 82 -10.36 2.87 20.23
C PRO A 82 -11.23 1.95 21.10
N VAL A 83 -12.22 2.45 21.85
CA VAL A 83 -12.82 1.67 22.96
C VAL A 83 -14.23 1.11 22.67
N LEU A 84 -14.93 1.57 21.62
CA LEU A 84 -16.25 1.05 21.26
C LEU A 84 -16.35 0.93 19.73
N GLY A 85 -16.45 -0.30 19.23
CA GLY A 85 -16.44 -0.62 17.79
C GLY A 85 -17.40 0.25 16.97
N GLY A 86 -16.85 1.27 16.32
CA GLY A 86 -17.58 2.15 15.42
C GLY A 86 -17.70 1.60 13.99
N PRO A 87 -18.39 2.30 13.06
CA PRO A 87 -18.60 1.91 11.66
C PRO A 87 -17.34 1.51 10.87
N ASP A 88 -16.15 1.92 11.32
CA ASP A 88 -14.85 1.49 10.78
C ASP A 88 -14.58 -0.02 11.00
N ALA A 89 -14.98 -0.56 12.15
CA ALA A 89 -14.84 -1.99 12.44
C ALA A 89 -15.64 -2.86 11.46
N SER A 90 -16.75 -2.34 10.92
CA SER A 90 -17.51 -3.03 9.87
C SER A 90 -16.72 -3.08 8.56
N LEU A 91 -16.13 -1.96 8.15
CA LEU A 91 -15.30 -1.89 6.95
C LEU A 91 -14.07 -2.78 7.04
N GLN A 92 -13.33 -2.71 8.15
CA GLN A 92 -12.18 -3.58 8.45
C GLN A 92 -12.55 -5.07 8.35
N ARG A 93 -13.72 -5.47 8.89
CA ARG A 93 -14.24 -6.83 8.76
C ARG A 93 -14.62 -7.20 7.32
N MET A 94 -15.22 -6.27 6.57
CA MET A 94 -15.56 -6.50 5.15
C MET A 94 -14.31 -6.71 4.30
N ILE A 95 -13.29 -5.86 4.47
CA ILE A 95 -11.98 -5.99 3.81
C ILE A 95 -11.39 -7.37 4.10
N PHE A 96 -11.27 -7.74 5.38
CA PHE A 96 -10.67 -9.02 5.75
C PHE A 96 -11.47 -10.22 5.22
N ARG A 97 -12.80 -10.17 5.25
CA ARG A 97 -13.67 -11.24 4.69
C ARG A 97 -13.54 -11.36 3.19
N ALA A 98 -13.48 -10.24 2.47
CA ALA A 98 -13.33 -10.23 1.02
C ALA A 98 -11.99 -10.85 0.62
N TYR A 99 -10.89 -10.39 1.21
CA TYR A 99 -9.56 -10.99 1.03
C TYR A 99 -9.59 -12.51 1.29
N ARG A 100 -10.14 -12.96 2.42
CA ARG A 100 -10.19 -14.40 2.76
C ARG A 100 -11.01 -15.24 1.79
N ARG A 101 -12.00 -14.67 1.10
CA ARG A 101 -12.79 -15.36 0.07
C ARG A 101 -12.02 -15.52 -1.24
N ALA A 102 -11.21 -14.53 -1.61
CA ALA A 102 -10.38 -14.62 -2.82
C ALA A 102 -9.17 -15.53 -2.62
N LEU A 103 -8.63 -15.60 -1.40
CA LEU A 103 -7.37 -16.27 -1.13
C LEU A 103 -7.28 -17.72 -1.67
N PRO A 104 -8.24 -18.64 -1.43
CA PRO A 104 -8.11 -20.02 -1.93
C PRO A 104 -8.02 -20.09 -3.46
N ILE A 105 -8.73 -19.20 -4.16
CA ILE A 105 -8.78 -19.14 -5.63
C ILE A 105 -7.45 -18.59 -6.17
N SER A 106 -6.91 -17.55 -5.54
CA SER A 106 -5.66 -16.93 -5.98
C SER A 106 -4.43 -17.75 -5.58
N LEU A 107 -4.48 -18.52 -4.49
CA LEU A 107 -3.35 -19.32 -3.99
C LEU A 107 -2.86 -20.34 -5.01
N GLU A 108 -3.75 -20.95 -5.79
CA GLU A 108 -3.40 -21.95 -6.80
C GLU A 108 -2.56 -21.36 -7.94
N GLN A 109 -2.70 -20.06 -8.21
CA GLN A 109 -2.03 -19.37 -9.32
C GLN A 109 -0.82 -18.55 -8.85
N GLY A 110 -0.73 -18.26 -7.55
CA GLY A 110 0.37 -17.52 -6.96
C GLY A 110 0.29 -16.00 -7.15
N LEU A 111 1.38 -15.31 -6.80
CA LEU A 111 1.46 -13.85 -6.78
C LEU A 111 1.49 -13.21 -8.18
N GLU A 112 2.07 -13.90 -9.17
CA GLU A 112 2.29 -13.34 -10.51
C GLU A 112 1.01 -13.22 -11.33
N ASN A 113 0.04 -14.10 -11.08
CA ASN A 113 -1.23 -14.10 -11.81
C ASN A 113 -2.42 -14.43 -10.87
N PRO A 114 -2.74 -13.57 -9.89
CA PRO A 114 -3.78 -13.86 -8.92
C PRO A 114 -5.16 -13.86 -9.60
N VAL A 115 -5.87 -14.98 -9.53
CA VAL A 115 -7.27 -15.04 -9.98
C VAL A 115 -8.16 -14.40 -8.93
N LEU A 116 -8.91 -13.37 -9.34
CA LEU A 116 -9.82 -12.64 -8.48
C LEU A 116 -11.27 -13.05 -8.76
N PRO A 117 -12.10 -13.27 -7.73
CA PRO A 117 -13.53 -13.51 -7.93
C PRO A 117 -14.21 -12.38 -8.72
N PRO A 118 -15.26 -12.67 -9.52
CA PRO A 118 -16.06 -11.62 -10.15
C PRO A 118 -16.58 -10.61 -9.12
N GLY A 119 -16.33 -9.32 -9.38
CA GLY A 119 -16.72 -8.25 -8.47
C GLY A 119 -15.88 -8.16 -7.19
N TYR A 120 -14.74 -8.86 -7.11
CA TYR A 120 -13.77 -8.68 -6.04
C TYR A 120 -13.39 -7.21 -5.89
N ALA A 121 -13.17 -6.78 -4.64
CA ALA A 121 -12.86 -5.40 -4.26
C ALA A 121 -13.91 -4.34 -4.64
N ARG A 122 -15.04 -4.68 -5.29
CA ARG A 122 -16.04 -3.70 -5.69
C ARG A 122 -16.60 -2.97 -4.46
N ARG A 123 -16.42 -1.63 -4.41
CA ARG A 123 -16.79 -0.73 -3.30
C ARG A 123 -16.03 -0.97 -1.99
N LEU A 124 -14.92 -1.69 -2.05
CA LEU A 124 -13.97 -1.78 -0.95
C LEU A 124 -12.74 -0.95 -1.30
N PRO A 125 -12.04 -0.41 -0.28
CA PRO A 125 -10.78 0.26 -0.53
C PRO A 125 -9.73 -0.72 -1.04
N GLU A 126 -8.70 -0.16 -1.64
CA GLU A 126 -7.52 -0.78 -2.22
C GLU A 126 -6.88 -1.81 -1.27
N ARG A 127 -6.99 -1.56 0.05
CA ARG A 127 -6.52 -2.45 1.12
C ARG A 127 -6.94 -3.91 0.95
N VAL A 128 -8.09 -4.20 0.35
CA VAL A 128 -8.51 -5.58 0.08
C VAL A 128 -7.58 -6.30 -0.90
N VAL A 129 -7.07 -5.60 -1.92
CA VAL A 129 -6.11 -6.12 -2.90
C VAL A 129 -4.73 -6.24 -2.26
N GLU A 130 -4.31 -5.22 -1.51
CA GLU A 130 -3.02 -5.19 -0.82
C GLU A 130 -2.85 -6.36 0.15
N LEU A 131 -3.87 -6.65 0.98
CA LEU A 131 -3.82 -7.78 1.92
C LEU A 131 -3.76 -9.14 1.20
N LEU A 132 -4.43 -9.28 0.05
CA LEU A 132 -4.36 -10.50 -0.74
C LEU A 132 -2.95 -10.71 -1.28
N LEU A 133 -2.32 -9.67 -1.83
CA LEU A 133 -0.97 -9.76 -2.39
C LEU A 133 0.08 -10.00 -1.30
N ALA A 134 -0.02 -9.30 -0.16
CA ALA A 134 0.81 -9.57 1.01
C ALA A 134 0.69 -11.05 1.39
N ARG A 135 -0.54 -11.58 1.50
CA ARG A 135 -0.73 -13.00 1.79
C ARG A 135 -0.15 -13.93 0.74
N LEU A 136 -0.31 -13.64 -0.56
CA LEU A 136 0.19 -14.50 -1.64
C LEU A 136 1.72 -14.50 -1.73
N SER A 137 2.38 -13.40 -1.35
CA SER A 137 3.84 -13.31 -1.30
C SER A 137 4.45 -14.09 -0.11
N TYR A 138 3.64 -14.37 0.92
CA TYR A 138 4.07 -15.05 2.13
C TYR A 138 4.19 -16.57 1.96
N ALA A 139 5.26 -17.13 2.53
CA ALA A 139 5.38 -18.56 2.80
C ALA A 139 5.87 -18.78 4.25
N PRO A 140 5.44 -19.85 4.92
CA PRO A 140 5.93 -20.18 6.27
C PRO A 140 7.45 -20.27 6.31
N GLY A 141 8.05 -19.77 7.40
CA GLY A 141 9.50 -19.77 7.60
C GLY A 141 10.27 -18.62 6.93
N LYS A 142 9.63 -17.80 6.09
CA LYS A 142 10.27 -16.59 5.55
C LYS A 142 10.48 -15.56 6.67
N LYS A 143 11.65 -14.90 6.65
CA LYS A 143 11.92 -13.67 7.41
C LYS A 143 11.29 -12.50 6.68
N VAL A 144 10.29 -11.89 7.32
CA VAL A 144 9.52 -10.79 6.73
C VAL A 144 9.76 -9.49 7.49
N LEU A 145 10.03 -8.41 6.76
CA LEU A 145 10.01 -7.04 7.29
C LEU A 145 8.70 -6.36 6.89
N ASP A 146 7.90 -5.91 7.86
CA ASP A 146 6.70 -5.08 7.64
C ASP A 146 7.03 -3.61 7.92
N VAL A 147 7.10 -2.81 6.87
CA VAL A 147 7.44 -1.38 6.89
C VAL A 147 6.17 -0.57 7.08
N GLY A 148 6.17 0.35 8.06
CA GLY A 148 5.00 1.18 8.38
C GLY A 148 4.02 0.51 9.36
N HIS A 149 4.53 -0.37 10.22
CA HIS A 149 3.68 -1.24 11.01
C HIS A 149 2.94 -0.57 12.19
N ALA A 150 3.30 0.65 12.62
CA ALA A 150 2.86 1.21 13.91
C ALA A 150 1.36 1.59 13.94
N TYR A 151 0.81 1.97 12.78
CA TYR A 151 -0.58 2.43 12.62
C TYR A 151 -1.40 1.52 11.70
N ILE A 152 -0.97 0.27 11.50
CA ILE A 152 -1.68 -0.64 10.59
C ILE A 152 -3.12 -0.90 11.01
N MET A 153 -3.96 -1.04 10.00
CA MET A 153 -5.38 -1.33 10.12
C MET A 153 -5.65 -2.68 10.82
N GLU A 154 -6.79 -2.81 11.50
CA GLU A 154 -7.19 -4.06 12.16
C GLU A 154 -7.23 -5.25 11.18
N CYS A 155 -7.67 -5.04 9.94
CA CYS A 155 -7.66 -6.06 8.90
C CYS A 155 -6.25 -6.54 8.53
N HIS A 156 -5.24 -5.67 8.58
CA HIS A 156 -3.84 -6.06 8.42
C HIS A 156 -3.38 -6.89 9.62
N ARG A 157 -3.67 -6.48 10.85
CA ARG A 157 -3.36 -7.32 12.04
C ARG A 157 -4.00 -8.70 11.97
N LYS A 158 -5.23 -8.80 11.47
CA LYS A 158 -5.91 -10.09 11.24
C LYS A 158 -5.25 -10.91 10.14
N LEU A 159 -4.72 -10.28 9.09
CA LEU A 159 -3.88 -10.96 8.11
C LEU A 159 -2.66 -11.59 8.80
N LEU A 160 -1.88 -10.79 9.54
CA LEU A 160 -0.67 -11.24 10.23
C LEU A 160 -0.94 -12.39 11.21
N ALA A 161 -2.03 -12.30 11.99
CA ALA A 161 -2.47 -13.35 12.89
C ALA A 161 -2.95 -14.63 12.18
N SER A 162 -3.28 -14.54 10.89
CA SER A 162 -3.76 -15.66 10.07
C SER A 162 -2.69 -16.30 9.18
N LEU A 163 -1.46 -15.78 9.22
CA LEU A 163 -0.36 -16.33 8.44
C LEU A 163 -0.03 -17.76 8.94
N PRO A 164 0.23 -18.72 8.04
CA PRO A 164 0.72 -20.04 8.42
C PRO A 164 2.02 -19.96 9.23
N GLU A 165 2.16 -20.82 10.24
CA GLU A 165 3.39 -20.95 11.03
C GLU A 165 4.45 -21.81 10.29
N PRO A 166 5.76 -21.60 10.53
CA PRO A 166 6.34 -20.63 11.48
C PRO A 166 6.40 -19.19 10.93
N ARG A 167 6.13 -18.20 11.78
CA ARG A 167 6.16 -16.76 11.46
C ARG A 167 7.42 -16.07 11.99
N HIS A 168 8.24 -15.50 11.10
CA HIS A 168 9.39 -14.66 11.45
C HIS A 168 9.16 -13.22 11.00
N LEU A 169 8.36 -12.47 11.76
CA LEU A 169 7.96 -11.11 11.40
C LEU A 169 8.72 -10.07 12.22
N THR A 170 9.33 -9.10 11.54
CA THR A 170 9.87 -7.87 12.13
C THR A 170 9.09 -6.68 11.61
N GLY A 171 8.58 -5.83 12.51
CA GLY A 171 7.96 -4.55 12.16
C GLY A 171 8.98 -3.41 12.27
N VAL A 172 8.93 -2.45 11.35
CA VAL A 172 9.70 -1.21 11.43
C VAL A 172 8.81 0.01 11.16
N ASP A 173 8.95 1.05 11.97
CA ASP A 173 8.21 2.31 11.82
C ASP A 173 8.94 3.48 12.51
N ILE A 174 8.74 4.71 12.06
CA ILE A 174 9.25 5.91 12.74
C ILE A 174 8.47 6.27 14.01
N ALA A 175 7.24 5.75 14.14
CA ALA A 175 6.34 6.00 15.26
C ALA A 175 6.28 4.81 16.23
N GLU A 176 5.76 5.07 17.44
CA GLU A 176 5.41 4.01 18.39
C GLU A 176 4.12 3.30 17.95
N PRO A 177 4.04 1.96 18.02
CA PRO A 177 2.82 1.24 17.69
C PRO A 177 1.63 1.61 18.57
N THR A 178 0.45 1.72 17.95
CA THR A 178 -0.82 2.01 18.65
C THR A 178 -1.51 0.75 19.21
N TYR A 179 -0.81 -0.39 19.22
CA TYR A 179 -1.33 -1.69 19.60
C TYR A 179 -0.23 -2.59 20.16
N ASP A 180 -0.64 -3.67 20.84
CA ASP A 180 0.31 -4.68 21.31
C ASP A 180 0.87 -5.49 20.13
N THR A 181 2.14 -5.29 19.83
CA THR A 181 2.83 -5.93 18.70
C THR A 181 3.31 -7.34 19.03
N ARG A 182 3.45 -7.71 20.32
CA ARG A 182 4.04 -8.98 20.76
C ARG A 182 3.36 -10.25 20.20
N PRO A 183 2.03 -10.29 20.01
CA PRO A 183 1.38 -11.47 19.43
C PRO A 183 1.64 -11.66 17.92
N LEU A 184 2.17 -10.64 17.24
CA LEU A 184 2.31 -10.59 15.79
C LEU A 184 3.77 -10.58 15.34
N TYR A 185 4.65 -9.89 16.05
CA TYR A 185 6.04 -9.70 15.65
C TYR A 185 7.02 -10.30 16.65
N GLU A 186 8.08 -10.92 16.14
CA GLU A 186 9.26 -11.27 16.94
C GLU A 186 9.98 -10.00 17.41
N ARG A 187 10.00 -8.97 16.56
CA ARG A 187 10.63 -7.67 16.82
C ARG A 187 9.79 -6.53 16.27
N SER A 188 9.68 -5.46 17.06
CA SER A 188 8.98 -4.23 16.71
C SER A 188 9.96 -3.08 16.89
N LEU A 189 10.41 -2.47 15.80
CA LEU A 189 11.50 -1.50 15.80
C LEU A 189 10.97 -0.10 15.51
N LYS A 190 11.24 0.84 16.42
CA LYS A 190 11.11 2.27 16.12
C LYS A 190 12.38 2.76 15.42
N SER A 191 12.34 2.82 14.10
CA SER A 191 13.46 3.21 13.24
C SER A 191 12.96 3.75 11.91
N ASP A 192 13.73 4.65 11.31
CA ASP A 192 13.49 5.14 9.94
C ASP A 192 13.96 4.10 8.92
N ILE A 193 13.09 3.74 7.96
CA ILE A 193 13.38 2.79 6.88
C ILE A 193 14.32 3.36 5.81
N THR A 194 14.61 4.66 5.82
CA THR A 194 15.59 5.27 4.91
C THR A 194 17.04 5.01 5.30
N GLY A 195 17.29 4.48 6.51
CA GLY A 195 18.64 4.21 7.02
C GLY A 195 18.62 3.40 8.31
N THR A 196 18.25 2.12 8.22
CA THR A 196 18.19 1.21 9.37
C THR A 196 19.58 0.71 9.74
N LYS A 197 19.75 0.25 10.99
CA LYS A 197 20.95 -0.50 11.42
C LYS A 197 20.80 -2.02 11.23
N LEU A 198 19.83 -2.46 10.44
CA LEU A 198 19.61 -3.88 10.18
C LEU A 198 20.69 -4.39 9.20
N PRO A 199 21.19 -5.63 9.39
CA PRO A 199 22.20 -6.20 8.50
C PRO A 199 21.69 -6.35 7.07
N ASP A 200 22.60 -6.25 6.10
CA ASP A 200 22.33 -6.58 4.70
C ASP A 200 21.75 -8.00 4.58
N ASN A 201 20.90 -8.23 3.57
CA ASN A 201 20.38 -9.56 3.22
C ASN A 201 19.72 -10.30 4.42
N SER A 202 19.01 -9.56 5.26
CA SER A 202 18.42 -10.08 6.51
C SER A 202 16.99 -10.60 6.36
N PHE A 203 16.31 -10.30 5.25
CA PHE A 203 14.91 -10.65 5.02
C PHE A 203 14.68 -11.34 3.68
N ASP A 204 13.84 -12.36 3.65
CA ASP A 204 13.44 -13.03 2.40
C ASP A 204 12.32 -12.27 1.68
N LEU A 205 11.56 -11.46 2.43
CA LEU A 205 10.40 -10.71 1.97
C LEU A 205 10.28 -9.40 2.74
N ILE A 206 10.01 -8.31 2.03
CA ILE A 206 9.71 -7.01 2.63
C ILE A 206 8.34 -6.55 2.14
N TRP A 207 7.50 -6.13 3.07
CA TRP A 207 6.22 -5.49 2.82
C TRP A 207 6.33 -4.00 3.09
N CYS A 208 6.00 -3.20 2.08
CA CYS A 208 5.83 -1.76 2.18
C CYS A 208 4.44 -1.43 1.63
N VAL A 209 3.43 -1.65 2.48
CA VAL A 209 2.02 -1.60 2.09
C VAL A 209 1.41 -0.26 2.46
N SER A 210 1.13 0.56 1.45
CA SER A 210 0.65 1.96 1.60
C SER A 210 1.47 2.73 2.65
N THR A 211 2.80 2.74 2.46
CA THR A 211 3.74 3.41 3.36
C THR A 211 4.72 4.29 2.60
N LEU A 212 5.18 3.86 1.41
CA LEU A 212 6.18 4.58 0.63
C LEU A 212 5.73 6.01 0.27
N GLU A 213 4.44 6.20 0.00
CA GLU A 213 3.82 7.48 -0.35
C GLU A 213 3.85 8.52 0.78
N HIS A 214 4.12 8.10 2.02
CA HIS A 214 4.25 8.97 3.19
C HIS A 214 5.69 9.41 3.43
N LEU A 215 6.68 8.77 2.80
CA LEU A 215 8.09 9.05 3.07
C LEU A 215 8.51 10.40 2.48
N GLY A 216 9.10 11.24 3.33
CA GLY A 216 9.45 12.61 2.98
C GLY A 216 8.29 13.61 3.04
N MET A 217 7.12 13.19 3.52
CA MET A 217 5.91 14.01 3.67
C MET A 217 5.69 14.43 5.13
N ASP A 218 4.68 15.27 5.38
CA ASP A 218 4.32 15.67 6.75
C ASP A 218 3.70 14.51 7.53
N ASN A 219 4.47 13.93 8.46
CA ASN A 219 4.06 12.83 9.33
C ASN A 219 3.82 13.28 10.77
N SER A 220 3.61 14.58 11.01
CA SER A 220 3.36 15.13 12.35
C SER A 220 2.14 14.52 13.05
N GLY A 221 1.20 13.96 12.29
CA GLY A 221 0.05 13.22 12.82
C GLY A 221 0.37 11.86 13.44
N TYR A 222 1.55 11.29 13.15
CA TYR A 222 2.00 9.99 13.64
C TYR A 222 3.13 10.10 14.66
N THR A 223 4.05 11.03 14.45
CA THR A 223 5.22 11.21 15.30
C THR A 223 5.72 12.65 15.26
N ALA A 224 6.28 13.13 16.37
CA ALA A 224 6.96 14.43 16.42
C ALA A 224 8.34 14.38 15.73
N SER A 225 8.88 13.19 15.49
CA SER A 225 10.19 12.96 14.90
C SER A 225 10.03 12.36 13.51
N PHE A 226 9.90 13.24 12.50
CA PHE A 226 9.87 12.88 11.09
C PHE A 226 10.76 13.82 10.29
N ALA A 227 11.17 13.37 9.10
CA ALA A 227 11.90 14.17 8.14
C ALA A 227 11.06 14.36 6.87
N THR A 228 11.29 15.48 6.18
CA THR A 228 10.69 15.78 4.89
C THR A 228 11.77 15.82 3.80
N GLY A 229 11.42 15.41 2.59
CA GLY A 229 12.37 15.39 1.48
C GLY A 229 11.98 14.44 0.36
N SER A 230 11.95 14.94 -0.87
CA SER A 230 11.55 14.15 -2.07
C SER A 230 12.45 12.95 -2.36
N HIS A 231 13.67 12.91 -1.82
CA HIS A 231 14.62 11.81 -2.01
C HIS A 231 14.38 10.61 -1.08
N MET A 232 13.53 10.77 -0.05
CA MET A 232 13.37 9.76 1.01
C MET A 232 12.71 8.48 0.50
N ALA A 233 11.71 8.57 -0.38
CA ALA A 233 11.10 7.38 -0.99
C ALA A 233 12.13 6.55 -1.76
N ALA A 234 12.96 7.18 -2.59
CA ALA A 234 14.03 6.50 -3.33
C ALA A 234 15.13 5.94 -2.40
N GLN A 235 15.44 6.60 -1.28
CA GLN A 235 16.33 6.05 -0.25
C GLN A 235 15.74 4.81 0.41
N ALA A 236 14.45 4.82 0.75
CA ALA A 236 13.79 3.67 1.35
C ALA A 236 13.74 2.47 0.41
N ILE A 237 13.48 2.66 -0.89
CA ILE A 237 13.56 1.56 -1.88
C ILE A 237 14.97 0.95 -1.88
N ARG A 238 16.02 1.79 -1.94
CA ARG A 238 17.41 1.30 -1.91
C ARG A 238 17.73 0.55 -0.63
N GLU A 239 17.26 1.04 0.50
CA GLU A 239 17.45 0.39 1.79
C GLU A 239 16.71 -0.95 1.86
N MET A 240 15.45 -1.01 1.42
CA MET A 240 14.70 -2.27 1.35
C MET A 240 15.39 -3.29 0.44
N VAL A 241 15.91 -2.87 -0.72
CA VAL A 241 16.69 -3.75 -1.61
C VAL A 241 17.96 -4.28 -0.91
N ARG A 242 18.69 -3.43 -0.19
CA ARG A 242 19.86 -3.85 0.63
C ARG A 242 19.47 -4.90 1.68
N LEU A 243 18.31 -4.72 2.31
CA LEU A 243 17.81 -5.61 3.37
C LEU A 243 17.28 -6.95 2.85
N ALA A 244 16.65 -6.99 1.66
CA ALA A 244 16.09 -8.20 1.08
C ALA A 244 17.16 -9.18 0.56
N GLY A 245 18.25 -8.65 0.01
CA GLY A 245 19.35 -9.45 -0.51
C GLY A 245 19.03 -10.32 -1.73
N PRO A 246 20.00 -11.15 -2.17
CA PRO A 246 19.85 -11.95 -3.39
C PRO A 246 18.69 -12.95 -3.30
N GLY A 247 17.73 -12.84 -4.21
CA GLY A 247 16.55 -13.70 -4.24
C GLY A 247 15.44 -13.30 -3.27
N GLY A 248 15.66 -12.27 -2.44
CA GLY A 248 14.62 -11.65 -1.65
C GLY A 248 13.66 -10.82 -2.52
N HIS A 249 12.44 -10.62 -2.01
CA HIS A 249 11.42 -9.84 -2.71
C HIS A 249 10.97 -8.64 -1.88
N VAL A 250 10.74 -7.50 -2.53
CA VAL A 250 10.10 -6.34 -1.94
C VAL A 250 8.73 -6.17 -2.61
N LEU A 251 7.67 -6.28 -1.81
CA LEU A 251 6.30 -5.97 -2.22
C LEU A 251 5.98 -4.53 -1.81
N ILE A 252 5.76 -3.68 -2.80
CA ILE A 252 5.39 -2.27 -2.59
C ILE A 252 3.97 -2.07 -3.10
N SER A 253 3.13 -1.42 -2.30
CA SER A 253 1.89 -0.81 -2.77
C SER A 253 1.86 0.67 -2.45
N VAL A 254 1.37 1.44 -3.42
CA VAL A 254 1.18 2.89 -3.34
C VAL A 254 -0.13 3.27 -4.05
N PRO A 255 -0.78 4.36 -3.64
CA PRO A 255 -1.86 4.96 -4.41
C PRO A 255 -1.29 5.44 -5.75
N PHE A 256 -1.92 5.02 -6.85
CA PHE A 256 -1.41 5.25 -8.20
C PHE A 256 -2.49 5.83 -9.13
N GLY A 257 -2.08 6.60 -10.13
CA GLY A 257 -2.94 7.16 -11.16
C GLY A 257 -2.52 8.57 -11.55
N LYS A 258 -3.39 9.55 -11.32
CA LYS A 258 -3.08 10.96 -11.55
C LYS A 258 -2.27 11.49 -10.36
N PHE A 259 -1.15 12.17 -10.60
CA PHE A 259 -0.40 12.76 -9.49
C PHE A 259 -1.24 13.74 -8.66
N GLU A 260 -1.23 13.54 -7.35
CA GLU A 260 -1.85 14.41 -6.34
C GLU A 260 -0.93 14.51 -5.12
N ASP A 261 -0.77 15.72 -4.58
CA ASP A 261 -0.05 15.97 -3.33
C ASP A 261 -1.06 16.40 -2.27
N HIS A 262 -1.20 15.59 -1.22
CA HIS A 262 -2.14 15.83 -0.13
C HIS A 262 -1.44 16.37 1.13
N GLY A 263 -0.14 16.71 1.05
CA GLY A 263 0.70 17.24 2.12
C GLY A 263 1.28 16.17 3.04
N TRP A 264 0.48 15.18 3.45
CA TRP A 264 0.91 14.06 4.32
C TRP A 264 1.14 12.75 3.55
N PHE A 265 0.74 12.70 2.27
CA PHE A 265 1.06 11.64 1.32
C PHE A 265 0.90 12.13 -0.12
N ILE A 266 1.39 11.36 -1.08
CA ILE A 266 1.23 11.60 -2.52
C ILE A 266 0.51 10.44 -3.22
N ASN A 267 -0.35 10.74 -4.19
CA ASN A 267 -0.77 9.78 -5.20
C ASN A 267 0.25 9.81 -6.34
N LEU A 268 0.86 8.67 -6.68
CA LEU A 268 1.91 8.61 -7.70
C LEU A 268 1.32 8.46 -9.09
N ASP A 269 1.98 9.06 -10.08
CA ASP A 269 1.81 8.74 -11.49
C ASP A 269 3.01 7.95 -12.02
N TRP A 270 2.94 7.54 -13.28
CA TRP A 270 3.97 6.72 -13.90
C TRP A 270 5.34 7.41 -13.93
N GLU A 271 5.39 8.70 -14.27
CA GLU A 271 6.64 9.47 -14.35
C GLU A 271 7.35 9.51 -12.99
N ARG A 272 6.61 9.78 -11.91
CA ARG A 272 7.18 9.81 -10.56
C ARG A 272 7.54 8.43 -10.05
N TRP A 273 6.75 7.41 -10.36
CA TRP A 273 7.14 6.04 -10.01
C TRP A 273 8.46 5.63 -10.69
N GLN A 274 8.60 5.94 -11.97
CA GLN A 274 9.85 5.68 -12.71
C GLN A 274 11.04 6.43 -12.14
N SER A 275 10.88 7.64 -11.59
CA SER A 275 12.00 8.39 -11.00
C SER A 275 12.47 7.85 -9.65
N LEU A 276 11.74 6.91 -9.04
CA LEU A 276 12.13 6.21 -7.82
C LEU A 276 13.00 4.97 -8.08
N LEU A 277 13.01 4.49 -9.33
CA LEU A 277 13.72 3.30 -9.80
C LEU A 277 15.02 3.71 -10.50
#